data_AF-A0A7C3XI00-F1
#
_entry.id   AF-A0A7C3XI00-F1
#
_cell.length_a   1.000
_cell.length_b   1.000
_cell.length_c   1.000
_cell.angle_alpha   90.00
_cell.angle_beta   90.00
_cell.angle_gamma   90.00
#
_symmetry.space_group_name_H-M   'P 1'
#
loop_
_entity.id
_entity.type
_entity.pdbx_description
1 polymer ?
#
loop_
_entity_poly.entity_id
_entity_poly.type
_entity_poly.pdbx_seq_one_letter_code
_entity_poly.pdbx_strand_id
1 'polypeptide(L)' 'NLWEGKARKMALTLRDLGIITGYEDGTLRPDQPITRMEAASMIYRVLSFLGKLPALEQNNKEW' A
#
# COMPACT_ATOMS: atom_id res chain seq x y z
N ASN A 1 -18.64 14.78 8.02
CA ASN A 1 -18.34 16.06 7.31
C ASN A 1 -17.74 15.76 5.92
N LEU A 2 -17.58 16.73 5.01
CA LEU A 2 -17.11 16.48 3.62
C LEU A 2 -15.74 15.81 3.52
N TRP A 3 -14.87 16.08 4.49
CA TRP A 3 -13.48 15.59 4.52
C TRP A 3 -13.40 14.12 4.93
N GLU A 4 -14.17 13.68 5.94
CA GLU A 4 -14.30 12.27 6.31
C GLU A 4 -14.78 11.39 5.14
N GLY A 5 -15.78 11.87 4.38
CA GLY A 5 -16.33 11.14 3.24
C GLY A 5 -15.32 10.91 2.12
N LYS A 6 -14.48 11.92 1.83
CA LYS A 6 -13.40 11.82 0.84
C LYS A 6 -12.28 10.88 1.30
N ALA A 7 -11.86 10.99 2.56
CA ALA A 7 -10.82 10.13 3.13
C ALA A 7 -11.23 8.65 3.12
N ARG A 8 -12.47 8.35 3.52
CA ARG A 8 -13.03 6.99 3.46
C ARG A 8 -13.05 6.45 2.05
N LYS A 9 -13.50 7.25 1.07
CA LYS A 9 -13.52 6.83 -0.34
C LYS A 9 -12.11 6.52 -0.85
N MET A 10 -11.12 7.35 -0.52
CA MET A 10 -9.73 7.11 -0.90
C MET A 10 -9.21 5.79 -0.33
N ALA A 11 -9.43 5.54 0.97
CA ALA A 11 -8.98 4.31 1.61
C ALA A 11 -9.59 3.05 0.96
N LEU A 12 -10.89 3.08 0.65
CA LEU A 12 -11.53 1.97 -0.06
C LEU A 12 -10.97 1.77 -1.47
N THR A 13 -10.75 2.84 -2.23
CA THR A 13 -10.12 2.76 -3.55
C THR A 13 -8.72 2.14 -3.48
N LEU A 14 -7.88 2.58 -2.53
CA LEU A 14 -6.54 2.02 -2.35
C LEU A 14 -6.57 0.54 -1.96
N ARG A 15 -7.59 0.12 -1.20
CA ARG A 15 -7.80 -1.27 -0.85
C ARG A 15 -8.16 -2.10 -2.08
N ASP A 16 -9.09 -1.61 -2.87
CA ASP A 16 -9.55 -2.30 -4.08
C ASP A 16 -8.44 -2.39 -5.14
N LEU A 17 -7.49 -1.45 -5.13
CA LEU A 17 -6.25 -1.50 -5.94
C LEU A 17 -5.16 -2.43 -5.35
N GLY A 18 -5.39 -3.07 -4.21
CA GLY A 18 -4.42 -3.93 -3.53
C GLY A 18 -3.25 -3.18 -2.88
N ILE A 19 -3.27 -1.84 -2.89
CA ILE A 19 -2.22 -0.98 -2.34
C ILE A 19 -2.22 -1.06 -0.81
N ILE A 20 -3.40 -1.10 -0.19
CA ILE A 20 -3.57 -1.34 1.24
C ILE A 20 -4.44 -2.60 1.45
N THR A 21 -4.12 -3.42 2.44
CA THR A 21 -4.89 -4.64 2.72
C THR A 21 -5.70 -4.56 4.02
N GLY A 22 -5.30 -3.69 4.95
CA GLY A 22 -5.84 -3.68 6.30
C GLY A 22 -5.27 -4.81 7.16
N TYR A 23 -5.89 -5.00 8.32
CA TYR A 23 -5.57 -6.03 9.29
C TYR A 23 -6.47 -7.26 9.09
N GLU A 24 -6.08 -8.40 9.68
CA GLU A 24 -6.79 -9.68 9.54
C GLU A 24 -8.26 -9.63 10.02
N ASP A 25 -8.57 -8.70 10.94
CA ASP A 25 -9.92 -8.44 11.43
C ASP A 25 -10.80 -7.63 10.46
N GLY A 26 -10.28 -7.31 9.27
CA GLY A 26 -10.98 -6.55 8.24
C GLY A 26 -10.95 -5.03 8.44
N THR A 27 -10.20 -4.52 9.43
CA THR A 27 -10.08 -3.08 9.71
C THR A 27 -8.90 -2.44 8.98
N LEU A 28 -8.98 -1.13 8.71
CA LEU A 28 -7.86 -0.34 8.16
C LEU A 28 -7.11 0.48 9.22
N ARG A 29 -7.79 0.85 10.31
CA ARG A 29 -7.26 1.63 11.46
C ARG A 29 -6.46 2.89 11.06
N PRO A 30 -7.07 3.83 10.32
CA PRO A 30 -6.37 4.99 9.76
C PRO A 30 -5.77 5.94 10.81
N ASP A 31 -6.32 5.93 12.03
CA ASP A 31 -5.86 6.79 13.14
C ASP A 31 -4.74 6.14 13.98
N GLN A 32 -4.36 4.89 13.67
CA GLN A 32 -3.27 4.21 14.35
C GLN A 32 -1.93 4.48 13.64
N PRO A 33 -0.84 4.71 14.41
CA PRO A 33 0.49 4.79 13.81
C PRO A 33 0.87 3.43 13.21
N ILE A 34 1.51 3.48 12.05
CA ILE A 34 2.06 2.31 11.37
C ILE A 34 3.54 2.14 11.69
N THR A 35 4.02 0.91 11.57
CA THR A 35 5.45 0.58 11.60
C THR A 35 6.16 1.04 10.32
N ARG A 36 7.48 1.21 10.39
CA ARG A 36 8.32 1.48 9.21
C ARG A 36 8.20 0.40 8.14
N MET A 37 7.99 -0.85 8.55
CA MET A 37 7.85 -2.00 7.64
C MET A 37 6.52 -1.94 6.87
N GLU A 38 5.42 -1.62 7.55
CA GLU A 38 4.12 -1.41 6.91
C GLU A 38 4.18 -0.22 5.93
N ALA A 39 4.82 0.88 6.33
CA ALA A 39 5.04 2.04 5.46
C ALA A 39 5.84 1.67 4.19
N ALA A 40 6.95 0.94 4.35
CA ALA A 40 7.77 0.50 3.22
C ALA A 40 6.99 -0.43 2.27
N SER A 41 6.17 -1.32 2.82
CA SER A 41 5.32 -2.23 2.04
C SER A 41 4.28 -1.47 1.21
N MET A 42 3.66 -0.44 1.78
CA MET A 42 2.73 0.42 1.04
C MET A 42 3.42 1.18 -0.09
N ILE A 43 4.59 1.78 0.17
CA ILE A 43 5.39 2.47 -0.86
C ILE A 43 5.75 1.51 -2.00
N TYR A 44 6.20 0.29 -1.67
CA TYR A 44 6.52 -0.72 -2.66
C TYR A 44 5.31 -1.06 -3.55
N ARG A 45 4.14 -1.28 -2.96
CA ARG A 45 2.89 -1.56 -3.70
C ARG A 45 2.48 -0.40 -4.60
N VAL A 46 2.62 0.85 -4.13
CA VAL A 46 2.37 2.04 -4.95
C VAL A 46 3.31 2.09 -6.15
N LEU A 47 4.62 1.89 -5.93
CA LEU A 47 5.60 1.91 -7.02
C LEU A 47 5.37 0.77 -8.02
N SER A 48 4.98 -0.41 -7.53
CA SER A 48 4.60 -1.56 -8.34
C SER A 48 3.39 -1.24 -9.22
N PHE A 49 2.32 -0.71 -8.61
CA PHE A 49 1.10 -0.30 -9.30
C PHE A 49 1.37 0.75 -10.39
N LEU A 50 2.28 1.69 -10.13
CA LEU A 50 2.66 2.73 -11.09
C LEU A 50 3.63 2.25 -12.19
N GLY A 51 4.11 0.99 -12.13
CA GLY A 51 5.16 0.50 -13.02
C GLY A 51 6.50 1.24 -12.84
N LYS A 52 6.73 1.83 -11.65
CA LYS A 52 7.91 2.63 -11.31
C LYS A 52 8.90 1.90 -10.41
N LEU A 53 8.69 0.62 -10.14
CA LEU A 53 9.74 -0.16 -9.51
C LEU A 53 10.96 -0.14 -10.44
N PRO A 54 12.17 0.05 -9.89
CA PRO A 54 13.37 -0.20 -10.68
C PRO A 54 13.24 -1.62 -11.23
N ALA A 55 13.66 -1.83 -12.49
CA ALA A 55 13.76 -3.18 -13.01
C ALA A 55 14.55 -3.97 -11.96
N LEU A 56 13.91 -4.99 -11.38
CA LEU A 56 14.67 -6.00 -10.67
C LEU A 56 15.53 -6.58 -11.77
N GLU A 57 16.81 -6.20 -11.79
CA GLU A 57 17.78 -6.86 -12.63
C GLU A 57 17.64 -8.32 -12.19
N GLN A 58 16.95 -9.13 -13.00
CA GLN A 58 16.92 -10.57 -12.86
C GLN A 58 18.32 -11.01 -13.24
N ASN A 59 19.28 -10.68 -12.38
CA ASN A 59 20.58 -11.26 -12.41
C ASN A 59 20.32 -12.72 -12.07
N ASN A 60 20.13 -13.51 -13.14
CA ASN A 60 20.70 -14.83 -13.31
C ASN A 60 22.23 -14.78 -13.04
N LYS A 61 22.63 -14.23 -11.89
CA LYS A 61 23.93 -14.52 -11.31
C LYS A 61 23.75 -15.86 -10.66
N GLU A 62 23.89 -16.88 -11.50
CA GLU A 62 24.39 -18.17 -11.12
C GLU A 62 25.62 -17.91 -10.24
N TRP A 63 25.45 -18.08 -8.93
CA TRP A 63 26.56 -18.20 -7.99
C TRP A 63 26.92 -19.68 -7.87
#